data_AF-A0ABD0RRX7-F1
#
_entry.id   AF-A0ABD0RRX7-F1
#
_cell.length_a   1.000
_cell.length_b   1.000
_cell.length_c   1.000
_cell.angle_alpha   90.00
_cell.angle_beta   90.00
_cell.angle_gamma   90.00
#
_symmetry.space_group_name_H-M   'P 1'
#
loop_
_entity.id
_entity.type
_entity.pdbx_description
1 polymer ?
#
loop_
_entity_poly.entity_id
_entity_poly.type
_entity_poly.pdbx_seq_one_letter_code
_entity_poly.pdbx_strand_id
1 'polypeptide(L)' 'TNEIVVDVDDDGVISLIFECADLKADSQFVWSKNYKALTDTSRLTIQTSGG' A
#
# COMPACT_ATOMS: atom_id res chain seq x y z
N THR A 1 0.97 -0.06 16.85
CA THR A 1 1.23 0.48 15.50
C THR A 1 1.23 -0.68 14.56
N ASN A 2 0.49 -0.61 13.45
CA ASN A 2 0.55 -1.64 12.42
C ASN A 2 1.82 -1.44 11.60
N GLU A 3 2.45 -2.53 11.20
CA GLU A 3 3.66 -2.51 10.38
C GLU A 3 3.32 -2.81 8.92
N ILE A 4 4.17 -2.38 7.99
CA ILE A 4 4.05 -2.77 6.58
C ILE A 4 4.62 -4.18 6.44
N VAL A 5 3.84 -5.08 5.87
CA VAL A 5 4.26 -6.45 5.56
C VAL A 5 4.76 -6.51 4.13
N VAL A 6 5.84 -7.27 3.91
CA VAL A 6 6.35 -7.59 2.58
C VAL A 6 5.89 -9.00 2.23
N ASP A 7 5.34 -9.16 1.03
CA ASP A 7 4.87 -10.43 0.51
C ASP A 7 5.45 -10.71 -0.88
N VAL A 8 5.69 -11.98 -1.18
CA VAL A 8 6.15 -12.46 -2.49
C VAL A 8 5.32 -13.67 -2.85
N ASP A 9 4.52 -13.58 -3.91
CA ASP A 9 3.67 -14.68 -4.35
C ASP A 9 4.41 -15.74 -5.17
N ASP A 10 3.70 -16.79 -5.57
CA ASP A 10 4.24 -17.92 -6.33
C ASP A 10 4.74 -17.53 -7.74
N ASP A 11 4.26 -16.41 -8.29
CA ASP A 11 4.71 -15.84 -9.57
C ASP A 11 5.90 -14.87 -9.39
N GLY A 12 6.34 -14.65 -8.14
CA GLY A 12 7.44 -13.76 -7.79
C GLY A 12 7.06 -12.28 -7.74
N VAL A 13 5.78 -11.95 -7.67
CA VAL A 13 5.30 -10.57 -7.53
C VAL A 13 5.55 -10.09 -6.11
N ILE A 14 6.26 -8.97 -5.98
CA ILE A 14 6.59 -8.37 -4.69
C ILE A 14 5.56 -7.31 -4.32
N SER A 15 4.94 -7.45 -3.15
CA SER A 15 3.91 -6.55 -2.64
C SER A 15 4.28 -5.96 -1.27
N LEU A 16 3.89 -4.70 -1.05
CA LEU A 16 3.90 -4.05 0.26
C LEU A 16 2.46 -3.89 0.73
N ILE A 17 2.13 -4.50 1.87
CA ILE A 17 0.76 -4.59 2.38
C ILE A 17 0.67 -3.85 3.70
N PHE A 18 -0.35 -3.01 3.83
CA PHE A 18 -0.69 -2.34 5.09
C PHE A 18 -2.20 -2.40 5.30
N GLU A 19 -2.60 -2.79 6.51
CA GLU A 19 -4.01 -2.91 6.89
C GLU A 19 -4.38 -1.94 8.02
N CYS A 20 -5.61 -1.44 7.96
CA CYS A 20 -6.21 -0.62 9.00
C CYS A 20 -7.63 -1.13 9.27
N ALA A 21 -7.87 -1.59 10.50
CA ALA A 21 -9.16 -2.17 10.90
C ALA A 21 -10.25 -1.11 11.20
N ASP A 22 -9.87 0.15 11.42
CA ASP A 22 -10.77 1.25 11.80
C ASP A 22 -10.72 2.38 10.76
N LEU A 23 -10.99 2.03 9.50
CA LEU A 23 -11.16 3.02 8.42
C LEU A 23 -12.52 3.70 8.58
N LYS A 24 -12.50 5.03 8.66
CA LYS A 24 -13.71 5.84 8.56
C LYS A 24 -14.03 6.12 7.10
N ALA A 25 -15.27 6.52 6.81
CA ALA A 25 -15.75 6.74 5.45
C ALA A 25 -14.91 7.73 4.61
N ASP A 26 -14.19 8.64 5.25
CA ASP A 26 -13.32 9.65 4.63
C ASP A 26 -11.82 9.31 4.69
N SER A 27 -11.46 8.19 5.31
CA SER A 27 -10.07 7.76 5.45
C SER A 27 -9.49 7.32 4.11
N GLN A 28 -8.22 7.65 3.86
CA GLN A 28 -7.52 7.31 2.62
C GLN A 28 -6.12 6.80 2.94
N PHE A 29 -5.68 5.79 2.19
CA PHE A 29 -4.29 5.35 2.21
C PHE A 29 -3.43 6.24 1.31
N VAL A 30 -2.32 6.74 1.84
CA VAL A 30 -1.37 7.57 1.10
C VAL A 30 0.02 6.96 1.22
N TRP A 31 0.63 6.61 0.09
CA TRP A 31 1.95 6.01 0.02
C TRP A 31 2.99 7.06 -0.39
N SER A 32 4.17 7.00 0.24
CA SER A 32 5.27 7.91 -0.04
C SER A 32 6.61 7.17 -0.05
N LYS A 33 7.58 7.71 -0.78
CA LYS A 33 8.97 7.23 -0.80
C LYS A 33 9.89 8.38 -0.47
N ASN A 34 10.80 8.16 0.48
CA ASN A 34 11.70 9.21 0.99
C ASN A 34 10.94 10.48 1.40
N TYR A 35 9.78 10.30 2.05
CA TYR A 35 8.88 11.38 2.49
C TYR A 35 8.31 12.24 1.35
N LYS A 36 8.32 11.74 0.11
CA LYS A 36 7.73 12.39 -1.06
C LYS A 36 6.61 11.52 -1.63
N ALA A 37 5.55 12.16 -2.12
CA ALA A 37 4.46 11.47 -2.80
C ALA A 37 5.00 10.64 -3.99
N LEU A 38 4.40 9.49 -4.22
CA LEU A 38 4.69 8.68 -5.40
C LEU A 38 4.07 9.35 -6.62
N THR A 39 4.90 9.97 -7.46
CA THR A 39 4.46 10.62 -8.71
C THR A 39 4.71 9.76 -9.94
N ASP A 40 5.65 8.80 -9.87
CA ASP A 40 5.94 7.85 -10.93
C ASP A 40 5.31 6.49 -10.61
N THR A 41 4.18 6.21 -11.25
CA THR A 41 3.46 4.94 -11.15
C THR A 41 3.75 4.00 -12.32
N SER A 42 4.67 4.35 -13.23
CA SER A 42 5.05 3.45 -14.34
C SER A 42 5.72 2.16 -13.85
N ARG A 43 6.24 2.19 -12.61
CA ARG A 43 7.03 1.13 -11.99
C ARG A 43 6.29 0.35 -10.91
N LEU A 44 5.08 0.77 -10.52
CA LEU A 44 4.33 0.18 -9.42
C LEU A 44 2.84 0.38 -9.61
N THR A 45 2.05 -0.53 -9.06
CA THR A 45 0.60 -0.38 -8.98
C THR A 45 0.22 -0.21 -7.52
N ILE A 46 -0.73 0.69 -7.23
CA ILE A 46 -1.29 0.88 -5.89
C ILE A 46 -2.74 0.38 -5.96
N GLN A 47 -3.09 -0.53 -5.06
CA GLN A 47 -4.46 -1.02 -4.92
C GLN A 47 -4.90 -0.87 -3.48
N THR A 48 -6.15 -0.43 -3.31
CA THR A 48 -6.85 -0.45 -2.01
C THR A 48 -8.04 -1.38 -2.17
N SER A 49 -8.07 -2.44 -1.38
CA SER A 49 -9.14 -3.43 -1.35
C SER A 49 -9.73 -3.51 0.05
N GLY A 50 -11.05 -3.65 0.14
CA GLY A 50 -11.76 -3.64 1.42
C GLY A 50 -12.40 -2.27 1.68
N GLY A 51 -13.73 -2.27 1.64
CA GLY A 51 -14.64 -1.18 1.95
C GLY A 51 -16.01 -1.77 2.25
#